data_AF-A0A9X1GR74-F1
#
_entry.id   AF-A0A9X1GR74-F1
#
_cell.length_a   1.000
_cell.length_b   1.000
_cell.length_c   1.000
_cell.angle_alpha   90.00
_cell.angle_beta   90.00
_cell.angle_gamma   90.00
#
_symmetry.space_group_name_H-M   'P 1'
#
loop_
_entity.id
_entity.type
_entity.pdbx_description
1 polymer ?
#
loop_
_entity_poly.entity_id
_entity_poly.type
_entity_poly.pdbx_seq_one_letter_code
_entity_poly.pdbx_strand_id
1 'polypeptide(L)'
;YIFTTTKTEFDRGGAIQKLLLHYVKTVYLEVAQCAACNRLHTLEERLSRWLLTVADRLNSDEFPLTQEFISQMLGVRRSGVTVAAHALSKAGLINYRRGHIKILNREALEASSCECYQVIKNEYARLLSNSPQHYCD
;
A
#
# COMPACT_ATOMS: atom_id res chain seq x y z
N TYR A 1 -0.29 -20.41 -29.19
CA TYR A 1 0.82 -21.31 -28.84
C TYR A 1 1.22 -21.19 -27.36
N ILE A 2 1.48 -20.00 -26.82
CA ILE A 2 1.86 -19.82 -25.39
C ILE A 2 0.77 -20.29 -24.41
N PHE A 3 -0.49 -19.87 -24.58
CA PHE A 3 -1.60 -20.24 -23.67
C PHE A 3 -1.89 -21.75 -23.61
N THR A 4 -1.76 -22.46 -24.73
CA THR A 4 -1.91 -23.91 -24.82
C THR A 4 -0.80 -24.64 -24.07
N THR A 5 0.45 -24.18 -24.20
CA THR A 5 1.58 -24.75 -23.46
C THR A 5 1.44 -24.48 -21.96
N THR A 6 1.05 -23.26 -21.55
CA THR A 6 0.85 -22.94 -20.13
C THR A 6 -0.24 -23.80 -19.48
N LYS A 7 -1.35 -24.06 -20.18
CA LYS A 7 -2.41 -24.93 -19.67
C LYS A 7 -1.93 -26.37 -19.51
N THR A 8 -1.24 -26.92 -20.50
CA THR A 8 -0.68 -28.27 -20.43
C THR A 8 0.35 -28.41 -19.31
N GLU A 9 1.23 -27.42 -19.10
CA GLU A 9 2.20 -27.44 -17.99
C GLU A 9 1.54 -27.22 -16.61
N PHE A 10 0.44 -26.47 -16.55
CA PHE A 10 -0.36 -26.35 -15.34
C PHE A 10 -1.04 -27.69 -14.99
N ASP A 11 -1.64 -28.36 -15.97
CA ASP A 11 -2.34 -29.64 -15.77
C ASP A 11 -1.38 -30.78 -15.35
N ARG A 12 -0.09 -30.66 -15.69
CA ARG A 12 0.97 -31.60 -15.30
C ARG A 12 1.36 -31.53 -13.81
N GLY A 13 0.88 -30.56 -13.05
CA GLY A 13 1.19 -30.46 -11.61
C GLY A 13 2.62 -30.03 -11.27
N GLY A 14 3.35 -29.51 -12.26
CA GLY A 14 4.77 -29.17 -12.15
C GLY A 14 5.05 -27.81 -11.48
N ALA A 15 6.27 -27.32 -11.66
CA ALA A 15 6.72 -26.04 -11.08
C ALA A 15 5.85 -24.85 -11.51
N ILE A 16 5.36 -24.84 -12.76
CA ILE A 16 4.47 -23.79 -13.29
C ILE A 16 3.13 -23.78 -12.54
N GLN A 17 2.54 -24.94 -12.27
CA GLN A 17 1.29 -25.03 -11.50
C GLN A 17 1.49 -24.45 -10.09
N LYS A 18 2.55 -24.87 -9.40
CA LYS A 18 2.87 -24.38 -8.05
C LYS A 18 3.08 -22.87 -8.03
N LEU A 19 3.82 -22.33 -8.99
CA LEU A 19 4.07 -20.90 -9.12
C LEU A 19 2.76 -20.13 -9.32
N LEU A 20 1.90 -20.59 -10.24
CA LEU A 20 0.61 -19.96 -10.52
C LEU A 20 -0.35 -20.04 -9.32
N LEU A 21 -0.40 -21.18 -8.63
CA LEU A 21 -1.22 -21.33 -7.42
C LEU A 21 -0.72 -20.45 -6.27
N HIS A 22 0.60 -20.33 -6.09
CA HIS A 22 1.16 -19.37 -5.14
C HIS A 22 0.82 -17.93 -5.51
N TYR A 23 0.92 -17.57 -6.79
CA TYR A 23 0.55 -16.24 -7.26
C TYR A 23 -0.93 -15.94 -6.98
N VAL A 24 -1.84 -16.84 -7.36
CA VAL A 24 -3.28 -16.68 -7.09
C VAL A 24 -3.54 -16.56 -5.59
N LYS A 25 -2.90 -17.38 -4.75
CA LYS A 25 -3.00 -17.29 -3.29
C LYS A 25 -2.53 -15.93 -2.78
N THR A 26 -1.40 -15.42 -3.26
CA THR A 26 -0.86 -14.11 -2.85
C THR A 26 -1.83 -12.99 -3.23
N VAL A 27 -2.30 -12.95 -4.48
CA VAL A 27 -3.26 -11.95 -4.94
C VAL A 27 -4.57 -12.04 -4.15
N TYR A 28 -5.07 -13.25 -3.87
CA TYR A 28 -6.27 -13.44 -3.06
C TYR A 28 -6.11 -12.88 -1.64
N LEU A 29 -4.97 -13.15 -0.99
CA LEU A 29 -4.67 -12.62 0.34
C LEU A 29 -4.57 -11.10 0.33
N GLU A 30 -3.97 -10.50 -0.71
CA GLU A 30 -3.88 -9.05 -0.86
C GLU A 30 -5.27 -8.40 -1.01
N VAL A 31 -6.14 -8.99 -1.83
CA VAL A 31 -7.52 -8.53 -2.02
C VAL A 31 -8.31 -8.65 -0.71
N ALA A 32 -8.21 -9.80 -0.03
CA ALA A 32 -8.88 -10.03 1.25
C ALA A 32 -8.40 -9.03 2.32
N GLN A 33 -7.10 -8.77 2.39
CA GLN A 33 -6.52 -7.81 3.33
C GLN A 33 -6.97 -6.37 3.02
N CYS A 34 -7.04 -5.99 1.75
CA CYS A 34 -7.55 -4.68 1.34
C CYS A 34 -9.03 -4.52 1.73
N ALA A 35 -9.85 -5.54 1.49
CA ALA A 35 -11.27 -5.52 1.87
C ALA A 35 -11.46 -5.46 3.40
N ALA A 36 -10.70 -6.26 4.17
CA ALA A 36 -10.71 -6.22 5.62
C ALA A 36 -10.27 -4.84 6.14
N CYS A 37 -9.19 -4.30 5.60
CA CYS A 37 -8.68 -2.99 5.96
C CYS A 37 -9.71 -1.88 5.70
N ASN A 38 -10.47 -1.98 4.61
CA ASN A 38 -11.53 -1.01 4.29
C ASN A 38 -12.75 -1.11 5.22
N ARG A 39 -13.01 -2.29 5.78
CA ARG A 39 -14.14 -2.53 6.69
C ARG A 39 -13.80 -2.22 8.15
N LEU A 40 -12.59 -2.57 8.58
CA LEU A 40 -12.21 -2.58 10.00
C LEU A 40 -11.53 -1.30 10.46
N HIS A 41 -10.94 -0.54 9.54
CA HIS A 41 -10.22 0.68 9.88
C HIS A 41 -10.92 1.93 9.38
N THR A 42 -10.81 2.97 10.18
CA THR A 42 -11.24 4.33 9.87
C THR A 42 -10.52 4.87 8.65
N LEU A 43 -11.07 5.92 8.05
CA LEU A 43 -10.44 6.54 6.89
C LEU A 43 -9.14 7.25 7.28
N GLU A 44 -9.06 7.78 8.49
CA GLU A 44 -7.89 8.40 9.10
C GLU A 44 -6.73 7.41 9.21
N GLU A 45 -6.98 6.19 9.71
CA GLU A 45 -5.97 5.13 9.81
C GLU A 45 -5.46 4.69 8.43
N ARG A 46 -6.39 4.51 7.49
CA ARG A 46 -6.07 4.10 6.11
C ARG A 46 -5.30 5.20 5.37
N LEU A 47 -5.68 6.46 5.55
CA LEU A 47 -5.00 7.61 4.99
C LEU A 47 -3.58 7.72 5.58
N SER A 48 -3.44 7.61 6.90
CA SER A 48 -2.13 7.63 7.57
C SER A 48 -1.20 6.56 7.01
N ARG A 49 -1.66 5.31 6.93
CA ARG A 49 -0.92 4.20 6.31
C ARG A 49 -0.51 4.51 4.87
N TRP A 50 -1.43 5.04 4.07
CA TRP A 50 -1.16 5.31 2.66
C TRP A 50 -0.14 6.44 2.48
N LEU A 51 -0.23 7.51 3.26
CA LEU A 51 0.74 8.60 3.24
C LEU A 51 2.14 8.13 3.64
N LEU A 52 2.26 7.29 4.66
CA LEU A 52 3.54 6.68 5.06
C LEU A 52 4.11 5.79 3.95
N THR A 53 3.25 4.99 3.30
CA THR A 53 3.67 4.14 2.17
C THR A 53 4.19 4.97 1.00
N VAL A 54 3.55 6.10 0.69
CA VAL A 54 4.01 7.03 -0.35
C VAL A 54 5.33 7.68 0.06
N ALA A 55 5.45 8.12 1.32
CA ALA A 55 6.67 8.72 1.83
C ALA A 55 7.86 7.76 1.75
N ASP A 56 7.67 6.49 2.13
CA ASP A 56 8.69 5.44 2.05
C ASP A 56 9.14 5.19 0.62
N ARG A 57 8.21 5.19 -0.33
CA ARG A 57 8.52 4.96 -1.75
C ARG A 57 9.22 6.15 -2.40
N LEU A 58 8.90 7.36 -1.99
CA LEU A 58 9.50 8.59 -2.51
C LEU A 58 10.76 9.03 -1.74
N ASN A 59 11.05 8.38 -0.61
CA ASN A 59 12.03 8.83 0.36
C ASN A 59 11.88 10.34 0.70
N SER A 60 10.63 10.78 0.89
CA SER A 60 10.26 12.18 1.11
C SER A 60 8.98 12.28 1.95
N ASP A 61 8.99 13.16 2.94
CA ASP A 61 7.83 13.47 3.77
C ASP A 61 6.95 14.58 3.16
N GLU A 62 7.28 15.07 1.96
CA GLU A 62 6.57 16.14 1.28
C GLU A 62 6.30 15.78 -0.18
N PHE A 63 5.04 15.84 -0.60
CA PHE A 63 4.63 15.40 -1.94
C PHE A 63 3.37 16.10 -2.48
N PRO A 64 3.31 16.35 -3.80
CA PRO A 64 2.17 16.98 -4.45
C PRO A 64 1.05 15.97 -4.70
N LEU A 65 0.01 15.96 -3.86
CA LEU A 65 -1.12 15.06 -3.98
C LEU A 65 -2.45 15.81 -3.86
N THR A 66 -3.37 15.50 -4.78
CA THR A 66 -4.72 16.06 -4.75
C THR A 66 -5.68 15.14 -3.99
N GLN A 67 -6.75 15.70 -3.42
CA GLN A 67 -7.83 14.91 -2.83
C GLN A 67 -8.46 13.93 -3.81
N GLU A 68 -8.55 14.32 -5.09
CA GLU A 68 -9.09 13.45 -6.14
C GLU A 68 -8.23 12.19 -6.26
N PHE A 69 -6.93 12.36 -6.39
CA PHE A 69 -6.01 11.24 -6.49
C PHE A 69 -6.05 10.36 -5.24
N ILE A 70 -6.03 10.96 -4.05
CA ILE A 70 -6.13 10.20 -2.79
C ILE A 70 -7.45 9.43 -2.71
N SER A 71 -8.55 10.04 -3.17
CA SER A 71 -9.87 9.40 -3.14
C SER A 71 -9.94 8.18 -4.06
N GLN A 72 -9.28 8.24 -5.22
CA GLN A 72 -9.14 7.11 -6.14
C GLN A 72 -8.29 6.01 -5.51
N MET A 73 -7.16 6.37 -4.90
CA MET A 73 -6.24 5.40 -4.28
C MET A 73 -6.85 4.70 -3.06
N LEU A 74 -7.72 5.39 -2.31
CA LEU A 74 -8.39 4.84 -1.14
C LEU A 74 -9.79 4.30 -1.44
N GLY A 75 -10.31 4.42 -2.67
CA GLY A 75 -11.64 3.96 -3.05
C GLY A 75 -12.77 4.62 -2.24
N VAL A 76 -12.64 5.91 -1.93
CA VAL A 76 -13.63 6.66 -1.12
C VAL A 76 -14.06 7.94 -1.83
N ARG A 77 -15.08 8.62 -1.29
CA ARG A 77 -15.49 9.94 -1.78
C ARG A 77 -14.45 11.00 -1.38
N ARG A 78 -14.23 12.00 -2.25
CA ARG A 78 -13.36 13.15 -1.96
C ARG A 78 -13.67 13.84 -0.63
N SER A 79 -14.96 13.97 -0.28
CA SER A 79 -15.37 14.58 0.98
C SER A 79 -14.85 13.82 2.20
N GLY A 80 -14.82 12.49 2.13
CA GLY A 80 -14.21 11.66 3.17
C GLY A 80 -12.72 11.95 3.32
N VAL A 81 -11.99 12.04 2.21
CA VAL A 81 -10.56 12.41 2.23
C VAL A 81 -10.36 13.78 2.87
N THR A 82 -11.20 14.76 2.53
CA THR A 82 -11.14 16.10 3.13
C THR A 82 -11.30 16.03 4.65
N VAL A 83 -12.31 15.31 5.15
CA VAL A 83 -12.55 15.15 6.59
C VAL A 83 -11.36 14.50 7.28
N ALA A 84 -10.88 13.36 6.76
CA ALA A 84 -9.76 12.63 7.34
C ALA A 84 -8.46 13.45 7.32
N ALA A 85 -8.15 14.11 6.19
CA ALA A 85 -6.97 14.97 6.08
C ALA A 85 -7.03 16.17 7.04
N HIS A 86 -8.22 16.75 7.24
CA HIS A 86 -8.41 17.81 8.24
C HIS A 86 -8.24 17.30 9.67
N ALA A 87 -8.72 16.09 9.99
CA ALA A 87 -8.54 15.49 11.29
C ALA A 87 -7.04 15.27 11.60
N LEU A 88 -6.29 14.68 10.66
CA LEU A 88 -4.85 14.48 10.79
C LEU A 88 -4.08 15.82 10.87
N SER A 89 -4.51 16.83 10.13
CA SER A 89 -3.92 18.17 10.16
C SER A 89 -4.16 18.87 11.50
N LYS A 90 -5.39 18.79 12.04
CA LYS A 90 -5.74 19.32 13.36
C LYS A 90 -4.97 18.64 14.49
N ALA A 91 -4.67 17.36 14.33
CA ALA A 91 -3.83 16.59 15.26
C ALA A 91 -2.32 16.90 15.13
N GLY A 92 -1.92 17.77 14.20
CA GLY A 92 -0.52 18.14 13.99
C GLY A 92 0.32 17.06 13.31
N LEU A 93 -0.31 16.04 12.71
CA LEU A 93 0.38 14.92 12.09
C LEU A 93 0.86 15.27 10.68
N ILE A 94 0.06 16.06 9.97
CA ILE A 94 0.34 16.52 8.60
C ILE A 94 0.04 18.02 8.46
N ASN A 95 0.70 18.66 7.51
CA ASN A 95 0.23 19.91 6.94
C ASN A 95 -0.46 19.58 5.61
N TYR A 96 -1.73 19.98 5.49
CA TYR A 96 -2.53 19.75 4.30
C TYR A 96 -2.98 21.08 3.68
N ARG A 97 -2.55 21.31 2.44
CA ARG A 97 -3.05 22.38 1.58
C ARG A 97 -3.47 21.79 0.24
N ARG A 98 -4.28 22.50 -0.53
CA ARG A 98 -4.80 21.97 -1.80
C ARG A 98 -3.65 21.52 -2.71
N GLY A 99 -3.64 20.23 -3.06
CA GLY A 99 -2.65 19.64 -3.97
C GLY A 99 -1.30 19.33 -3.33
N HIS A 100 -1.16 19.45 -2.02
CA HIS A 100 0.13 19.29 -1.34
C HIS A 100 -0.02 18.79 0.09
N ILE A 101 0.77 17.77 0.43
CA ILE A 101 0.83 17.20 1.78
C ILE A 101 2.28 17.22 2.26
N LYS A 102 2.45 17.54 3.55
CA LYS A 102 3.70 17.37 4.28
C LYS A 102 3.45 16.61 5.57
N ILE A 103 4.19 15.56 5.85
CA ILE A 103 4.19 14.87 7.14
C ILE A 103 4.98 15.74 8.12
N LEU A 104 4.37 16.05 9.28
CA LEU A 104 4.98 16.89 10.32
C LEU A 104 5.53 16.04 11.46
N ASN A 105 4.81 15.00 11.84
CA ASN A 105 5.22 14.06 12.86
C ASN A 105 5.01 12.63 12.35
N ARG A 106 6.10 12.04 11.85
CA ARG A 106 6.07 10.72 11.27
C ARG A 106 5.72 9.64 12.29
N GLU A 107 6.34 9.67 13.46
CA GLU A 107 6.10 8.68 14.53
C GLU A 107 4.63 8.68 14.97
N ALA A 108 4.05 9.86 15.19
CA ALA A 108 2.65 9.98 15.56
C ALA A 108 1.70 9.58 14.40
N LEU A 109 2.10 9.81 13.14
CA LEU A 109 1.35 9.32 11.98
C LEU A 109 1.44 7.80 11.82
N GLU A 110 2.58 7.18 12.17
CA GLU A 110 2.70 5.72 12.25
C GLU A 110 1.79 5.18 13.35
N ALA A 111 1.73 5.83 14.52
CA ALA A 111 0.83 5.46 15.61
C ALA A 111 -0.66 5.64 15.27
N SER A 112 -1.00 6.57 14.38
CA SER A 112 -2.37 6.75 13.88
C SER A 112 -2.70 5.86 12.68
N SER A 113 -1.75 5.09 12.16
CA SER A 113 -1.96 4.17 11.04
C SER A 113 -2.46 2.81 11.54
N CYS A 114 -3.21 2.10 10.70
CA CYS A 114 -3.55 0.72 11.03
C CYS A 114 -2.33 -0.20 10.98
N GLU A 115 -2.40 -1.33 11.70
CA GLU A 115 -1.35 -2.35 11.80
C GLU A 115 -0.92 -2.90 10.43
N CYS A 116 -1.78 -2.77 9.42
CA CYS A 116 -1.46 -3.10 8.03
C CYS A 116 -0.24 -2.34 7.51
N TYR A 117 0.09 -1.15 8.04
CA TYR A 117 1.31 -0.42 7.64
C TYR A 117 2.57 -1.23 7.95
N GLN A 118 2.70 -1.73 9.18
CA GLN A 118 3.89 -2.48 9.60
C GLN A 118 4.00 -3.81 8.85
N VAL A 119 2.88 -4.48 8.59
CA VAL A 119 2.86 -5.71 7.76
C VAL A 119 3.44 -5.44 6.38
N ILE A 120 3.00 -4.37 5.70
CA ILE A 120 3.47 -4.01 4.36
C ILE A 120 4.93 -3.57 4.38
N LYS A 121 5.33 -2.74 5.36
CA LYS A 121 6.70 -2.25 5.54
C LYS A 121 7.69 -3.40 5.72
N ASN A 122 7.34 -4.36 6.57
CA ASN A 122 8.19 -5.53 6.85
C ASN A 122 8.31 -6.45 5.63
N GLU A 123 7.21 -6.67 4.90
CA GLU A 123 7.26 -7.47 3.67
C GLU A 123 8.12 -6.80 2.59
N TYR A 124 8.02 -5.48 2.45
CA TYR A 124 8.86 -4.73 1.51
C TYR A 124 10.34 -4.79 1.89
N ALA A 125 10.67 -4.62 3.19
CA ALA A 125 12.03 -4.77 3.68
C ALA A 125 12.60 -6.17 3.41
N ARG A 126 11.80 -7.23 3.61
CA ARG A 126 12.18 -8.62 3.32
C ARG A 126 12.48 -8.84 1.83
N LEU A 127 11.68 -8.25 0.94
CA LEU A 127 11.89 -8.35 -0.50
C LEU A 127 13.19 -7.65 -0.94
N LEU A 128 13.45 -6.46 -0.40
CA LEU A 128 14.69 -5.73 -0.69
C LEU A 128 15.92 -6.45 -0.12
N SER A 129 15.84 -7.05 1.07
CA SER A 129 16.94 -7.82 1.65
C SER A 129 17.21 -9.14 0.92
N ASN A 130 16.21 -9.71 0.25
CA ASN A 130 16.34 -10.96 -0.53
C ASN A 130 16.60 -10.70 -2.02
N SER A 131 16.80 -9.45 -2.43
CA SER A 131 17.19 -9.14 -3.80
C SER A 131 18.65 -9.58 -3.99
N PRO A 132 18.96 -10.52 -4.91
CA PRO A 132 20.33 -10.95 -5.15
C PRO A 132 21.16 -9.74 -5.55
N GLN A 133 22.13 -9.44 -4.69
CA GLN A 133 23.10 -8.37 -4.88
C GLN A 133 24.15 -8.85 -5.89
N HIS A 134 23.75 -9.09 -7.14
CA HIS A 134 24.63 -9.40 -8.25
C HIS A 134 23.97 -9.04 -9.58
N TYR A 135 24.13 -7.78 -9.99
CA TYR A 135 24.23 -7.43 -11.40
C TYR A 135 24.98 -6.10 -11.54
N CYS A 136 26.30 -6.16 -11.40
CA CYS A 136 27.29 -5.24 -11.96
C CYS A 136 28.68 -5.80 -11.62
N ASP A 137 29.26 -6.54 -12.56
CA ASP A 137 30.68 -6.54 -12.91
C ASP A 137 30.76 -6.74 -14.44
#